data_AF-A0AAV2AMG9-F1
#
_entry.id   AF-A0AAV2AMG9-F1
#
_cell.length_a   1.000
_cell.length_b   1.000
_cell.length_c   1.000
_cell.angle_alpha   90.00
_cell.angle_beta   90.00
_cell.angle_gamma   90.00
#
_symmetry.space_group_name_H-M   'P 1'
#
loop_
_entity.id
_entity.type
_entity.pdbx_description
1 polymer ?
#
loop_
_entity_poly.entity_id
_entity_poly.type
_entity_poly.pdbx_seq_one_letter_code
_entity_poly.pdbx_strand_id
1 'polypeptide(L)'
;MDCGFIYWLKWAASYIVIRIYNRFRRNRFGGFDVKALGDPVKLGFLVSNTEKELESPFADSHLKEAADEITFYGVNSKSECLFVSIARGCNQQADSWVYLRLGNDKTYCLTNTKGFQQPLERNSPSFSCGKLQMHYLYPMRRWRIFYNGMLKEISEDNKKDEEVAYIKFVFIWKAASDIYDCNSDTNPHGFASAMARSEWRKCSMPPIKK
;
A
#
# COMPACT_ATOMS: atom_id res chain seq x y z
N MET A 1 16.82 18.20 -33.99
CA MET A 1 15.94 18.63 -32.88
C MET A 1 16.62 18.24 -31.60
N ASP A 2 16.97 19.22 -30.77
CA ASP A 2 17.73 18.97 -29.54
C ASP A 2 16.96 18.07 -28.59
N CYS A 3 17.64 17.06 -28.06
CA CYS A 3 17.07 16.09 -27.12
C CYS A 3 16.44 16.79 -25.91
N GLY A 4 17.00 17.94 -25.50
CA GLY A 4 16.44 18.80 -24.46
C GLY A 4 15.12 19.48 -24.85
N PHE A 5 14.97 19.94 -26.09
CA PHE A 5 13.73 20.60 -26.55
C PHE A 5 12.53 19.64 -26.54
N ILE A 6 12.73 18.41 -27.02
CA ILE A 6 11.70 17.37 -27.01
C ILE A 6 11.31 16.99 -25.57
N TYR A 7 12.28 16.90 -24.66
CA TYR A 7 12.02 16.64 -23.25
C TYR A 7 11.13 17.71 -22.63
N TRP A 8 11.45 19.00 -22.81
CA TRP A 8 10.67 20.09 -22.23
C TRP A 8 9.26 20.18 -22.82
N LEU A 9 9.10 19.88 -24.10
CA LEU A 9 7.78 19.81 -24.74
C LEU A 9 6.91 18.69 -24.13
N LYS A 10 7.48 17.48 -23.96
CA LYS A 10 6.80 16.36 -23.29
C LYS A 10 6.47 16.69 -21.84
N TRP A 11 7.40 17.31 -21.14
CA TRP A 11 7.23 17.72 -19.75
C TRP A 11 6.07 18.70 -19.60
N ALA A 12 6.01 19.74 -20.43
CA ALA A 12 4.94 20.73 -20.41
C ALA A 12 3.58 20.10 -20.71
N ALA A 13 3.51 19.23 -21.72
CA ALA A 13 2.28 18.50 -22.05
C ALA A 13 1.82 17.59 -20.89
N SER A 14 2.72 16.79 -20.31
CA SER A 14 2.41 15.95 -19.14
C SER A 14 1.96 16.78 -17.94
N TYR A 15 2.65 17.89 -17.66
CA TYR A 15 2.31 18.76 -16.53
C TYR A 15 0.92 19.36 -16.67
N ILE A 16 0.57 19.87 -17.86
CA ILE A 16 -0.76 20.41 -18.14
C ILE A 16 -1.83 19.32 -17.96
N VAL A 17 -1.61 18.13 -18.51
CA VAL A 17 -2.58 17.03 -18.39
C VAL A 17 -2.77 16.60 -16.92
N ILE A 18 -1.69 16.45 -16.14
CA ILE A 18 -1.78 16.12 -14.71
C ILE A 18 -2.54 17.20 -13.95
N ARG A 19 -2.28 18.49 -14.23
CA ARG A 19 -2.97 19.61 -13.56
C ARG A 19 -4.47 19.65 -13.88
N ILE A 20 -4.83 19.43 -15.15
CA ILE A 20 -6.22 19.32 -15.58
C ILE A 20 -6.88 18.13 -14.87
N TYR A 21 -6.24 16.97 -14.91
CA TYR A 21 -6.73 15.74 -14.29
C TYR A 21 -6.96 15.89 -12.78
N ASN A 22 -5.98 16.45 -12.06
CA ASN A 22 -6.07 16.68 -10.62
C ASN A 22 -7.14 17.71 -10.25
N ARG A 23 -7.40 18.70 -11.12
CA ARG A 23 -8.44 19.71 -10.90
C ARG A 23 -9.85 19.15 -11.08
N PHE A 24 -10.04 18.22 -12.03
CA PHE A 24 -11.34 17.61 -12.29
C PHE A 24 -11.64 16.42 -11.37
N ARG A 25 -10.63 15.84 -10.71
CA ARG A 25 -10.83 14.80 -9.69
C ARG A 25 -11.32 15.41 -8.38
N ARG A 26 -12.34 14.78 -7.79
CA ARG A 26 -12.74 15.05 -6.41
C ARG A 26 -11.71 14.42 -5.47
N ASN A 27 -11.23 15.18 -4.50
CA ASN A 27 -10.38 14.65 -3.45
C ASN A 27 -11.20 13.66 -2.61
N ARG A 28 -10.76 12.40 -2.54
CA ARG A 28 -11.43 11.33 -1.81
C ARG A 28 -11.40 11.55 -0.29
N PHE A 29 -10.42 12.30 0.19
CA PHE A 29 -10.20 12.60 1.62
C PHE A 29 -10.30 14.09 1.94
N GLY A 30 -10.78 14.91 1.01
CA GLY A 30 -10.88 16.38 1.14
C GLY A 30 -11.98 16.88 2.08
N GLY A 31 -12.46 16.04 3.00
CA GLY A 31 -13.55 16.36 3.93
C GLY A 31 -13.08 17.10 5.19
N PHE A 32 -11.78 17.16 5.47
CA PHE A 32 -11.28 17.82 6.68
C PHE A 32 -11.33 19.34 6.54
N ASP A 33 -12.05 19.98 7.46
CA ASP A 33 -12.15 21.43 7.56
C ASP A 33 -12.07 21.84 9.02
N VAL A 34 -10.92 22.42 9.40
CA VAL A 34 -10.65 22.92 10.75
C VAL A 34 -11.64 24.02 11.16
N LYS A 35 -12.30 24.67 10.20
CA LYS A 35 -13.29 25.73 10.44
C LYS A 35 -14.72 25.21 10.53
N ALA A 36 -14.97 23.92 10.28
CA ALA A 36 -16.30 23.31 10.36
C ALA A 36 -16.71 23.03 11.82
N LEU A 37 -16.82 24.08 12.63
CA LEU A 37 -17.27 24.01 14.02
C LEU A 37 -18.63 23.29 14.11
N GLY A 38 -18.70 22.27 14.96
CA GLY A 38 -19.91 21.45 15.16
C GLY A 38 -19.99 20.17 14.33
N ASP A 39 -19.09 19.95 13.37
CA ASP A 39 -19.01 18.70 12.61
C ASP A 39 -17.77 17.88 13.06
N PRO A 40 -17.95 16.86 13.93
CA PRO A 40 -16.82 16.10 14.47
C PRO A 40 -16.11 15.23 13.42
N VAL A 41 -16.75 14.91 12.28
CA VAL A 41 -16.11 14.16 11.19
C VAL A 41 -15.19 15.08 10.40
N LYS A 42 -15.65 16.27 10.03
CA LYS A 42 -14.82 17.25 9.31
C LYS A 42 -13.69 17.82 10.16
N LEU A 43 -13.90 17.93 11.47
CA LEU A 43 -12.84 18.30 12.41
C LEU A 43 -11.83 17.16 12.66
N GLY A 44 -12.10 15.95 12.15
CA GLY A 44 -11.22 14.80 12.28
C GLY A 44 -11.28 14.07 13.63
N PHE A 45 -12.25 14.39 14.49
CA PHE A 45 -12.48 13.65 15.74
C PHE A 45 -13.12 12.28 15.49
N LEU A 46 -13.92 12.15 14.43
CA LEU A 46 -14.54 10.90 14.02
C LEU A 46 -14.07 10.47 12.63
N VAL A 47 -13.89 9.17 12.46
CA VAL A 47 -13.55 8.54 11.17
C VAL A 47 -14.76 8.63 10.23
N SER A 48 -14.54 9.13 9.01
CA SER A 48 -15.56 9.13 7.97
C SER A 48 -15.90 7.71 7.50
N ASN A 49 -17.15 7.47 7.09
CA ASN A 49 -17.51 6.16 6.52
C ASN A 49 -16.74 5.87 5.22
N THR A 50 -16.40 6.91 4.45
CA THR A 50 -15.59 6.78 3.23
C THR A 50 -14.20 6.23 3.52
N GLU A 51 -13.53 6.68 4.59
CA GLU A 51 -12.24 6.10 5.01
C GLU A 51 -12.38 4.63 5.38
N LYS A 52 -13.45 4.25 6.08
CA LYS A 52 -13.71 2.84 6.43
C LYS A 52 -13.94 2.01 5.18
N GLU A 53 -14.77 2.48 4.26
CA GLU A 53 -15.10 1.77 3.01
C GLU A 53 -13.87 1.56 2.12
N LEU A 54 -12.97 2.55 2.06
CA LEU A 54 -11.75 2.48 1.24
C LEU A 54 -10.66 1.60 1.86
N GLU A 55 -10.55 1.58 3.19
CA GLU A 55 -9.56 0.77 3.90
C GLU A 55 -10.04 -0.67 4.13
N SER A 56 -11.36 -0.88 4.14
CA SER A 56 -11.94 -2.20 4.37
C SER A 56 -11.62 -3.16 3.22
N PRO A 57 -11.49 -4.45 3.54
CA PRO A 57 -11.51 -5.51 2.54
C PRO A 57 -12.66 -5.34 1.55
N PHE A 58 -12.36 -5.21 0.25
CA PHE A 58 -13.38 -5.25 -0.81
C PHE A 58 -14.20 -6.56 -0.79
N ALA A 59 -15.44 -6.49 -1.28
CA ALA A 59 -16.31 -7.65 -1.43
C ALA A 59 -15.81 -8.62 -2.51
N ASP A 60 -16.17 -9.91 -2.38
CA ASP A 60 -15.76 -10.98 -3.30
C ASP A 60 -16.12 -10.72 -4.78
N SER A 61 -17.13 -9.88 -5.06
CA SER A 61 -17.46 -9.47 -6.42
C SER A 61 -16.35 -8.65 -7.07
N HIS A 62 -15.66 -7.80 -6.30
CA HIS A 62 -14.51 -7.01 -6.75
C HIS A 62 -13.31 -7.91 -7.09
N LEU A 63 -13.12 -8.97 -6.29
CA LEU A 63 -12.00 -9.91 -6.42
C LEU A 63 -12.00 -10.71 -7.73
N LYS A 64 -13.11 -10.65 -8.50
CA LYS A 64 -13.19 -11.23 -9.85
C LYS A 64 -12.44 -10.40 -10.91
N GLU A 65 -12.29 -9.10 -10.67
CA GLU A 65 -11.72 -8.15 -11.62
C GLU A 65 -10.36 -7.62 -11.17
N ALA A 66 -10.16 -7.44 -9.86
CA ALA A 66 -8.94 -6.89 -9.29
C ALA A 66 -8.60 -7.54 -7.94
N ALA A 67 -7.31 -7.68 -7.65
CA ALA A 67 -6.86 -8.10 -6.33
C ALA A 67 -6.93 -6.94 -5.33
N ASP A 68 -7.16 -7.27 -4.07
CA ASP A 68 -7.12 -6.33 -2.96
C ASP A 68 -5.88 -6.57 -2.11
N GLU A 69 -5.01 -5.58 -1.98
CA GLU A 69 -3.71 -5.73 -1.34
C GLU A 69 -3.48 -4.70 -0.26
N ILE A 70 -2.91 -5.15 0.85
CA ILE A 70 -2.37 -4.29 1.89
C ILE A 70 -0.92 -4.66 2.21
N THR A 71 -0.06 -3.65 2.30
CA THR A 71 1.37 -3.81 2.51
C THR A 71 1.90 -2.84 3.55
N PHE A 72 2.77 -3.35 4.43
CA PHE A 72 3.55 -2.54 5.37
C PHE A 72 5.02 -2.82 5.18
N TYR A 73 5.81 -1.74 5.12
CA TYR A 73 7.25 -1.80 5.03
C TYR A 73 7.86 -0.79 6.01
N GLY A 74 8.67 -1.27 6.94
CA GLY A 74 9.32 -0.44 7.95
C GLY A 74 10.76 -0.85 8.17
N VAL A 75 11.62 0.14 8.38
CA VAL A 75 13.02 -0.04 8.76
C VAL A 75 13.34 0.83 9.97
N ASN A 76 14.33 0.42 10.76
CA ASN A 76 14.83 1.23 11.86
C ASN A 76 16.30 1.62 11.69
N SER A 77 16.84 2.41 12.63
CA SER A 77 18.23 2.89 12.61
C SER A 77 19.27 1.80 12.78
N LYS A 78 18.88 0.58 13.15
CA LYS A 78 19.74 -0.60 13.29
C LYS A 78 19.67 -1.53 12.07
N SER A 79 19.10 -1.07 10.96
CA SER A 79 18.88 -1.86 9.75
C SER A 79 17.97 -3.07 9.95
N GLU A 80 17.18 -3.12 11.03
CA GLU A 80 16.12 -4.09 11.18
C GLU A 80 14.99 -3.71 10.24
N CYS A 81 14.41 -4.70 9.57
CA CYS A 81 13.43 -4.50 8.52
C CYS A 81 12.25 -5.44 8.73
N LEU A 82 11.05 -4.89 8.55
CA LEU A 82 9.82 -5.66 8.48
C LEU A 82 9.12 -5.32 7.16
N PHE A 83 8.85 -6.34 6.37
CA PHE A 83 7.92 -6.27 5.25
C PHE A 83 6.83 -7.31 5.45
N VAL A 84 5.59 -6.88 5.39
CA VAL A 84 4.43 -7.78 5.44
C VAL A 84 3.41 -7.33 4.40
N SER A 85 2.85 -8.28 3.66
CA SER A 85 1.77 -8.01 2.70
C SER A 85 0.71 -9.11 2.77
N ILE A 86 -0.54 -8.73 2.52
CA ILE A 86 -1.64 -9.67 2.21
C ILE A 86 -2.31 -9.18 0.94
N ALA A 87 -2.28 -10.00 -0.10
CA ALA A 87 -3.04 -9.81 -1.33
C ALA A 87 -4.17 -10.84 -1.39
N ARG A 88 -5.40 -10.38 -1.65
CA ARG A 88 -6.60 -11.20 -1.72
C ARG A 88 -7.03 -11.33 -3.17
N GLY A 89 -7.28 -12.56 -3.60
CA GLY A 89 -7.69 -12.92 -4.95
C GLY A 89 -9.08 -13.56 -4.98
N CYS A 90 -9.50 -14.00 -6.16
CA CYS A 90 -10.77 -14.69 -6.33
C CYS A 90 -10.78 -16.06 -5.62
N ASN A 91 -11.98 -16.59 -5.37
CA ASN A 91 -12.20 -17.93 -4.80
C ASN A 91 -11.55 -18.14 -3.42
N GLN A 92 -11.58 -17.11 -2.56
CA GLN A 92 -11.03 -17.14 -1.19
C GLN A 92 -9.51 -17.40 -1.12
N GLN A 93 -8.80 -17.26 -2.24
CA GLN A 93 -7.34 -17.35 -2.27
C GLN A 93 -6.74 -16.04 -1.77
N ALA A 94 -5.72 -16.14 -0.94
CA ALA A 94 -4.93 -15.00 -0.53
C ALA A 94 -3.45 -15.38 -0.49
N ASP A 95 -2.61 -14.40 -0.80
CA ASP A 95 -1.16 -14.51 -0.75
C ASP A 95 -0.64 -13.60 0.37
N SER A 96 -0.02 -14.20 1.38
CA SER A 96 0.69 -13.49 2.45
C SER A 96 2.18 -13.49 2.20
N TRP A 97 2.82 -12.37 2.53
CA TRP A 97 4.26 -12.21 2.53
C TRP A 97 4.70 -11.74 3.92
N VAL A 98 5.73 -12.38 4.46
CA VAL A 98 6.39 -11.95 5.70
C VAL A 98 7.88 -12.02 5.46
N TYR A 99 8.55 -10.90 5.63
CA TYR A 99 9.99 -10.79 5.58
C TYR A 99 10.44 -9.97 6.80
N LEU A 100 11.40 -10.52 7.53
CA LEU A 100 11.90 -9.95 8.77
C LEU A 100 13.42 -10.04 8.78
N ARG A 101 14.10 -8.90 8.86
CA ARG A 101 15.54 -8.82 9.11
C ARG A 101 15.77 -8.29 10.52
N LEU A 102 16.52 -9.03 11.31
CA LEU A 102 16.90 -8.67 12.67
C LEU A 102 18.28 -7.99 12.70
N GLY A 103 18.60 -7.30 13.79
CA GLY A 103 19.86 -6.55 13.93
C GLY A 103 21.12 -7.42 14.03
N ASN A 104 20.97 -8.74 14.12
CA ASN A 104 22.05 -9.72 14.03
C ASN A 104 22.25 -10.24 12.58
N ASP A 105 21.74 -9.50 11.59
CA ASP A 105 21.73 -9.82 10.16
C ASP A 105 21.00 -11.10 9.76
N LYS A 106 20.34 -11.78 10.71
CA LYS A 106 19.47 -12.92 10.38
C LYS A 106 18.22 -12.44 9.68
N THR A 107 17.89 -13.11 8.58
CA THR A 107 16.73 -12.80 7.75
C THR A 107 15.78 -13.99 7.76
N TYR A 108 14.50 -13.72 7.92
CA TYR A 108 13.43 -14.70 7.96
C TYR A 108 12.38 -14.38 6.92
N CYS A 109 11.93 -15.40 6.18
CA CYS A 109 10.91 -15.24 5.16
C CYS A 109 9.86 -16.35 5.21
N LEU A 110 8.63 -16.02 4.83
CA LEU A 110 7.55 -16.99 4.68
C LEU A 110 7.72 -17.78 3.39
N THR A 111 7.80 -19.11 3.49
CA THR A 111 8.00 -20.01 2.34
C THR A 111 6.71 -20.31 1.59
N ASN A 112 5.62 -20.55 2.31
CA ASN A 112 4.31 -20.73 1.71
C ASN A 112 3.52 -19.43 1.81
N THR A 113 3.46 -18.70 0.71
CA THR A 113 2.73 -17.45 0.61
C THR A 113 1.23 -17.69 0.40
N LYS A 114 0.84 -18.82 -0.20
CA LYS A 114 -0.56 -19.09 -0.56
C LYS A 114 -1.34 -19.64 0.61
N GLY A 115 -2.50 -19.05 0.86
CA GLY A 115 -3.43 -19.48 1.88
C GLY A 115 -4.87 -19.27 1.48
N PHE A 116 -5.74 -19.65 2.41
CA PHE A 116 -7.15 -19.31 2.35
C PHE A 116 -7.41 -18.15 3.28
N GLN A 117 -8.19 -17.21 2.78
CA GLN A 117 -8.75 -16.16 3.60
C GLN A 117 -9.93 -16.72 4.38
N GLN A 118 -10.02 -16.39 5.66
CA GLN A 118 -11.21 -16.75 6.43
C GLN A 118 -12.41 -15.94 5.91
N PRO A 119 -13.62 -16.54 5.85
CA PRO A 119 -14.83 -15.82 5.49
C PRO A 119 -14.96 -14.60 6.39
N LEU A 120 -14.93 -13.41 5.80
CA LEU A 120 -15.01 -12.16 6.51
C LEU A 120 -16.45 -11.67 6.49
N GLU A 121 -16.95 -11.27 7.65
CA GLU A 121 -18.22 -10.55 7.72
C GLU A 121 -18.12 -9.25 6.91
N ARG A 122 -19.24 -8.82 6.35
CA ARG A 122 -19.31 -7.56 5.59
C ARG A 122 -18.81 -6.40 6.48
N ASN A 123 -17.78 -5.67 6.03
CA ASN A 123 -17.10 -4.58 6.75
C ASN A 123 -16.23 -5.00 7.94
N SER A 124 -15.77 -6.25 7.96
CA SER A 124 -14.76 -6.68 8.91
C SER A 124 -13.46 -5.86 8.74
N PRO A 125 -12.85 -5.38 9.83
CA PRO A 125 -11.69 -4.50 9.75
C PRO A 125 -10.36 -5.22 9.53
N SER A 126 -10.37 -6.40 8.90
CA SER A 126 -9.25 -7.32 8.95
C SER A 126 -8.91 -8.02 7.64
N PHE A 127 -7.62 -8.21 7.45
CA PHE A 127 -7.01 -9.01 6.40
C PHE A 127 -6.37 -10.22 7.09
N SER A 128 -6.59 -11.41 6.57
CA SER A 128 -5.99 -12.63 7.13
C SER A 128 -5.61 -13.60 6.03
N CYS A 129 -4.43 -14.19 6.17
CA CYS A 129 -3.96 -15.27 5.32
C CYS A 129 -2.98 -16.14 6.13
N GLY A 130 -3.32 -17.41 6.28
CA GLY A 130 -2.52 -18.36 7.06
C GLY A 130 -2.35 -17.93 8.53
N LYS A 131 -1.12 -17.58 8.91
CA LYS A 131 -0.75 -17.16 10.27
C LYS A 131 -0.53 -15.65 10.41
N LEU A 132 -0.71 -14.90 9.33
CA LEU A 132 -0.60 -13.44 9.29
C LEU A 132 -2.00 -12.83 9.36
N GLN A 133 -2.17 -11.86 10.25
CA GLN A 133 -3.40 -11.10 10.39
C GLN A 133 -3.09 -9.61 10.54
N MET A 134 -3.83 -8.78 9.83
CA MET A 134 -3.72 -7.32 9.88
C MET A 134 -5.09 -6.73 10.13
N HIS A 135 -5.22 -5.90 11.16
CA HIS A 135 -6.49 -5.29 11.54
C HIS A 135 -6.32 -3.78 11.64
N TYR A 136 -7.13 -2.99 10.96
CA TYR A 136 -7.11 -1.55 11.23
C TYR A 136 -7.87 -1.28 12.53
N LEU A 137 -7.25 -0.46 13.39
CA LEU A 137 -7.88 0.10 14.59
C LEU A 137 -8.47 1.48 14.28
N TYR A 138 -7.80 2.21 13.39
CA TYR A 138 -8.24 3.50 12.87
C TYR A 138 -7.84 3.54 11.39
N PRO A 139 -8.80 3.57 10.45
CA PRO A 139 -8.49 3.50 9.02
C PRO A 139 -7.38 4.48 8.61
N MET A 140 -6.45 4.00 7.79
CA MET A 140 -5.32 4.74 7.22
C MET A 140 -4.32 5.31 8.24
N ARG A 141 -4.51 5.08 9.55
CA ARG A 141 -3.68 5.69 10.60
C ARG A 141 -3.15 4.69 11.60
N ARG A 142 -3.90 3.65 11.94
CA ARG A 142 -3.48 2.70 12.97
C ARG A 142 -3.87 1.29 12.61
N TRP A 143 -2.88 0.42 12.57
CA TRP A 143 -3.04 -0.99 12.29
C TRP A 143 -2.41 -1.85 13.37
N ARG A 144 -3.01 -3.01 13.62
CA ARG A 144 -2.45 -4.09 14.43
C ARG A 144 -2.05 -5.21 13.49
N ILE A 145 -0.76 -5.52 13.47
CA ILE A 145 -0.18 -6.58 12.65
C ILE A 145 0.21 -7.71 13.60
N PHE A 146 -0.24 -8.92 13.30
CA PHE A 146 -0.01 -10.11 14.11
C PHE A 146 0.50 -11.25 13.23
N TYR A 147 1.56 -11.90 13.66
CA TYR A 147 2.05 -13.13 13.05
C TYR A 147 2.42 -14.15 14.11
N ASN A 148 2.10 -15.41 13.84
CA ASN A 148 2.40 -16.52 14.72
C ASN A 148 2.58 -17.81 13.91
N GLY A 149 3.81 -18.06 13.44
CA GLY A 149 4.09 -19.17 12.55
C GLY A 149 5.57 -19.46 12.36
N MET A 150 5.84 -20.41 11.47
CA MET A 150 7.19 -20.81 11.08
C MET A 150 7.68 -19.94 9.92
N LEU A 151 8.89 -19.40 10.04
CA LEU A 151 9.59 -18.70 8.97
C LEU A 151 10.91 -19.40 8.69
N LYS A 152 11.32 -19.41 7.42
CA LYS A 152 12.61 -19.95 7.00
C LYS A 152 13.68 -18.89 7.18
N GLU A 153 14.79 -19.25 7.81
CA GLU A 153 15.99 -18.42 7.85
C GLU A 153 16.64 -18.41 6.45
N ILE A 154 16.91 -17.23 5.93
CA ILE A 154 17.65 -17.02 4.69
C ILE A 154 19.06 -16.58 5.10
N SER A 155 20.02 -17.49 5.02
CA SER A 155 21.44 -17.18 5.10
C SER A 155 22.00 -16.90 3.70
N GLU A 156 22.89 -15.92 3.57
CA GLU A 156 23.63 -15.67 2.32
C GLU A 156 24.56 -16.84 1.96
N ASP A 157 25.05 -17.57 2.97
CA ASP A 157 25.74 -18.84 2.78
C ASP A 157 24.72 -19.92 2.41
N ASN A 158 24.80 -20.43 1.17
CA ASN A 158 24.02 -21.52 0.59
C ASN A 158 24.21 -22.89 1.32
N LYS A 159 24.10 -22.93 2.66
CA LYS A 159 24.07 -24.18 3.41
C LYS A 159 22.68 -24.79 3.25
N LYS A 160 22.67 -26.05 2.83
CA LYS A 160 21.50 -26.83 2.40
C LYS A 160 20.50 -27.18 3.51
N ASP A 161 20.75 -26.76 4.74
CA ASP A 161 19.85 -27.01 5.85
C ASP A 161 18.89 -25.83 5.98
N GLU A 162 17.63 -26.05 5.61
CA GLU A 162 16.57 -25.07 5.77
C GLU A 162 16.25 -24.91 7.26
N GLU A 163 16.96 -24.01 7.94
CA GLU A 163 16.66 -23.71 9.34
C GLU A 163 15.32 -22.97 9.41
N VAL A 164 14.33 -23.62 10.03
CA VAL A 164 13.00 -23.07 10.23
C VAL A 164 12.89 -22.60 11.67
N ALA A 165 12.56 -21.32 11.86
CA ALA A 165 12.38 -20.73 13.18
C ALA A 165 10.90 -20.44 13.44
N TYR A 166 10.45 -20.76 14.66
CA TYR A 166 9.14 -20.33 15.13
C TYR A 166 9.19 -18.86 15.55
N ILE A 167 8.40 -18.02 14.90
CA ILE A 167 8.39 -16.57 15.10
C ILE A 167 6.97 -16.11 15.45
N LYS A 168 6.89 -15.30 16.50
CA LYS A 168 5.66 -14.66 16.95
C LYS A 168 5.93 -13.18 17.19
N PHE A 169 5.14 -12.32 16.54
CA PHE A 169 5.21 -10.88 16.76
C PHE A 169 3.83 -10.23 16.72
N VAL A 170 3.73 -9.10 17.42
CA VAL A 170 2.57 -8.22 17.38
C VAL A 170 3.07 -6.79 17.31
N PHE A 171 2.68 -6.06 16.26
CA PHE A 171 3.04 -4.67 16.07
C PHE A 171 1.79 -3.79 16.02
N ILE A 172 1.95 -2.55 16.48
CA ILE A 172 1.01 -1.47 16.21
C ILE A 172 1.68 -0.52 15.23
N TRP A 173 1.24 -0.54 13.99
CA TRP A 173 1.64 0.42 12.98
C TRP A 173 0.86 1.71 13.18
N LYS A 174 1.55 2.85 13.23
CA LYS A 174 0.94 4.18 13.33
C LYS A 174 1.47 5.06 12.22
N ALA A 175 0.57 5.71 11.48
CA ALA A 175 0.95 6.78 10.59
C ALA A 175 1.45 7.97 11.43
N ALA A 176 2.60 8.53 11.03
CA ALA A 176 3.11 9.79 11.56
C ALA A 176 2.60 11.01 10.77
N SER A 177 1.95 10.77 9.63
CA SER A 177 1.36 11.77 8.76
C SER A 177 -0.16 11.71 8.79
N ASP A 178 -0.79 12.70 8.19
CA ASP A 178 -2.19 12.61 7.75
C ASP A 178 -2.36 11.56 6.64
N ILE A 179 -3.62 11.28 6.29
CA ILE A 179 -3.95 10.38 5.17
C ILE A 179 -3.30 10.93 3.90
N TYR A 180 -2.54 10.06 3.23
CA TYR A 180 -1.93 10.36 1.95
C TYR A 180 -2.60 9.53 0.86
N ASP A 181 -3.11 10.20 -0.17
CA ASP A 181 -3.64 9.56 -1.37
C ASP A 181 -2.66 9.72 -2.53
N CYS A 182 -2.02 8.60 -2.92
CA CYS A 182 -1.11 8.52 -4.06
C CYS A 182 -1.73 9.02 -5.39
N ASN A 183 -3.06 9.07 -5.48
CA ASN A 183 -3.74 9.55 -6.67
C ASN A 183 -4.00 11.06 -6.69
N SER A 184 -4.02 11.75 -5.55
CA SER A 184 -4.31 13.19 -5.46
C SER A 184 -3.16 14.02 -4.91
N ASP A 185 -2.39 13.47 -3.97
CA ASP A 185 -1.44 14.23 -3.16
C ASP A 185 -0.02 14.19 -3.74
N THR A 186 0.13 13.53 -4.87
CA THR A 186 1.43 13.28 -5.50
C THR A 186 1.93 14.50 -6.27
N ASN A 187 3.25 14.74 -6.19
CA ASN A 187 3.91 15.88 -6.82
C ASN A 187 3.78 15.86 -8.36
N PRO A 188 3.04 16.82 -8.96
CA PRO A 188 2.86 16.88 -10.42
C PRO A 188 4.16 17.06 -11.20
N HIS A 189 5.15 17.73 -10.62
CA HIS A 189 6.44 17.97 -11.26
C HIS A 189 7.23 16.67 -11.43
N GLY A 190 7.24 15.83 -10.39
CA GLY A 190 7.93 14.53 -10.40
C GLY A 190 7.32 13.60 -11.45
N PHE A 191 5.98 13.52 -11.49
CA PHE A 191 5.26 12.71 -12.47
C PHE A 191 5.45 13.22 -13.90
N ALA A 192 5.38 14.52 -14.13
CA ALA A 192 5.66 15.11 -15.44
C ALA A 192 7.08 14.79 -15.91
N SER A 193 8.05 14.82 -15.00
CA SER A 193 9.45 14.47 -15.29
C SER A 193 9.61 12.99 -15.63
N ALA A 194 8.97 12.10 -14.88
CA ALA A 194 8.98 10.66 -15.16
C ALA A 194 8.32 10.33 -16.50
N MET A 195 7.16 10.94 -16.79
CA MET A 195 6.48 10.78 -18.08
C MET A 195 7.30 11.34 -19.23
N ALA A 196 7.96 12.49 -19.07
CA ALA A 196 8.80 13.07 -20.12
C ALA A 196 10.00 12.19 -20.48
N ARG A 197 10.53 11.44 -19.50
CA ARG A 197 11.61 10.45 -19.69
C ARG A 197 11.12 9.12 -20.28
N SER A 198 9.85 8.78 -20.12
CA SER A 198 9.29 7.55 -20.70
C SER A 198 9.21 7.61 -22.23
N GLU A 199 9.21 6.45 -22.86
CA GLU A 199 8.94 6.32 -24.29
C GLU A 199 7.47 6.61 -24.60
N TRP A 200 7.23 7.55 -25.51
CA TRP A 200 5.88 7.91 -25.94
C TRP A 200 5.60 7.20 -27.25
N ARG A 201 4.53 6.40 -27.30
CA ARG A 201 4.08 5.74 -28.55
C ARG A 201 3.70 6.75 -29.64
N LYS A 202 3.28 7.96 -29.25
CA LYS A 202 3.02 9.10 -30.14
C LYS A 202 3.63 10.34 -29.51
N CYS A 203 4.34 11.16 -30.29
CA CYS A 203 5.07 12.34 -29.80
C CYS A 203 4.20 13.35 -29.02
N SER A 204 2.88 13.29 -29.19
CA SER A 204 1.91 14.28 -28.70
C SER A 204 1.00 13.81 -27.57
N MET A 205 1.12 12.58 -27.04
CA MET A 205 0.29 12.14 -25.90
C MET A 205 1.09 11.40 -24.83
N PRO A 206 0.97 11.83 -23.55
CA PRO A 206 1.56 11.08 -22.45
C PRO A 206 0.91 9.71 -22.32
N PRO A 207 1.66 8.68 -21.86
CA PRO A 207 1.15 7.33 -21.67
C PRO A 207 0.26 7.26 -20.41
N ILE A 208 -0.92 7.84 -20.48
CA ILE A 208 -1.94 7.73 -19.42
C ILE A 208 -2.84 6.56 -19.82
N LYS A 209 -2.81 5.47 -19.04
CA LYS A 209 -3.84 4.45 -19.15
C LYS A 209 -5.18 5.08 -18.76
N LYS A 210 -6.19 4.94 -19.62
CA LYS A 210 -7.57 5.31 -19.32
C LYS A 210 -8.07 4.53 -18.12
#